data_AF-A0A9P7FXJ3-F1
#
_entry.id   AF-A0A9P7FXJ3-F1
#
_cell.length_a   1.000
_cell.length_b   1.000
_cell.length_c   1.000
_cell.angle_alpha   90.00
_cell.angle_beta   90.00
_cell.angle_gamma   90.00
#
_symmetry.space_group_name_H-M   'P 1'
#
loop_
_entity.id
_entity.type
_entity.pdbx_description
1 polymer ?
#
loop_
_entity_poly.entity_id
_entity_poly.type
_entity_poly.pdbx_seq_one_letter_code
_entity_poly.pdbx_strand_id
1 'polypeptide(L)'
;MDDFSLRSNLDEEATPFIPESLEDVRLNIQRLREQIMASLPPNQLNPIQMQSVLKNLPRLTEQDLVSLGYKDSLCPICLTPYLAILAEEEAAIAMDSPAHPIEELESSDHHNMNQQHDGGPLNAIERQIAEHMDLWSRIPHATNDESVPIPMSVLANTTTHAGATDDRNEISGMYS
;
A
#
# COMPACT_ATOMS: atom_id res chain seq x y z
N MET A 1 0.16 61.12 8.68
CA MET A 1 1.11 61.01 7.57
C MET A 1 2.25 60.13 8.06
N ASP A 2 2.70 59.27 7.15
CA ASP A 2 3.94 58.47 7.15
C ASP A 2 3.86 57.01 7.67
N ASP A 3 3.92 56.14 6.65
CA ASP A 3 4.72 54.92 6.50
C ASP A 3 4.31 53.63 7.22
N PHE A 4 3.19 53.07 6.75
CA PHE A 4 2.99 51.62 6.70
C PHE A 4 3.85 51.03 5.57
N SER A 5 5.13 50.77 5.85
CA SER A 5 5.99 49.95 4.98
C SER A 5 5.53 48.49 5.01
N LEU A 6 4.54 48.17 4.18
CA LEU A 6 4.23 46.81 3.77
C LEU A 6 5.40 46.28 2.95
N ARG A 7 6.31 45.53 3.59
CA ARG A 7 7.19 44.62 2.88
C ARG A 7 6.34 43.50 2.28
N SER A 8 5.87 43.76 1.07
CA SER A 8 5.44 42.74 0.12
C SER A 8 6.66 41.90 -0.28
N ASN A 9 6.91 40.82 0.45
CA ASN A 9 7.65 39.67 -0.10
C ASN A 9 6.63 38.84 -0.88
N LEU A 10 6.21 39.38 -2.03
CA LEU A 10 5.49 38.64 -3.04
C LEU A 10 6.51 37.82 -3.81
N ASP A 11 6.29 36.51 -3.78
CA ASP A 11 6.56 35.58 -4.88
C ASP A 11 8.02 35.55 -5.37
N GLU A 12 8.88 35.01 -4.50
CA GLU A 12 10.05 34.28 -5.00
C GLU A 12 9.50 33.02 -5.69
N GLU A 13 9.17 33.14 -6.98
CA GLU A 13 8.78 32.02 -7.84
C GLU A 13 9.82 30.91 -7.65
N ALA A 14 9.41 29.83 -6.98
CA ALA A 14 10.19 28.61 -6.90
C ALA A 14 10.25 28.02 -8.31
N THR A 15 11.24 28.45 -9.10
CA THR A 15 11.54 27.87 -10.41
C THR A 15 11.68 26.36 -10.23
N PRO A 16 10.88 25.54 -10.93
CA PRO A 16 11.02 24.10 -10.87
C PRO A 16 12.45 23.74 -11.23
N PHE A 17 13.16 23.08 -10.32
CA PHE A 17 14.53 22.65 -10.56
C PHE A 17 14.52 21.56 -11.64
N ILE A 18 14.73 21.95 -12.89
CA ILE A 18 14.93 21.01 -14.00
C ILE A 18 16.42 20.68 -13.99
N PRO A 19 16.83 19.44 -13.68
CA PRO A 19 18.24 19.08 -13.68
C PRO A 19 18.78 19.15 -15.12
N GLU A 20 19.75 20.04 -15.35
CA GLU A 20 20.36 20.25 -16.67
C GLU A 20 21.34 19.13 -17.05
N SER A 21 21.83 18.37 -16.07
CA SER A 21 22.75 17.25 -16.29
C SER A 21 22.49 16.05 -15.39
N LEU A 22 22.96 14.88 -15.84
CA LEU A 22 22.97 13.65 -15.05
C LEU A 22 23.72 13.83 -13.72
N GLU A 23 24.72 14.72 -13.69
CA GLU A 23 25.58 14.90 -12.53
C GLU A 23 24.90 15.77 -11.48
N ASP A 24 24.02 16.68 -11.90
CA ASP A 24 23.12 17.41 -10.99
C ASP A 24 22.12 16.48 -10.32
N VAL A 25 21.59 15.50 -11.07
CA VAL A 25 20.71 14.46 -10.50
C VAL A 25 21.46 13.62 -9.46
N ARG A 26 22.68 13.18 -9.77
CA ARG A 26 23.51 12.42 -8.82
C ARG A 26 23.81 13.22 -7.56
N LEU A 27 24.18 14.49 -7.71
CA LEU A 27 24.48 15.38 -6.59
C LEU A 27 23.24 15.61 -5.72
N ASN A 28 22.07 15.79 -6.34
CA ASN A 28 20.81 15.94 -5.62
C ASN A 28 20.40 14.68 -4.87
N ILE A 29 20.58 13.49 -5.47
CA ILE A 29 20.33 12.22 -4.78
C ILE A 29 21.26 12.07 -3.57
N GLN A 30 22.54 12.43 -3.71
CA GLN A 30 23.50 12.38 -2.60
C GLN A 30 23.12 13.34 -1.48
N ARG A 31 22.80 14.59 -1.82
CA ARG A 31 22.34 15.60 -0.85
C ARG A 31 21.07 15.15 -0.12
N LEU A 32 20.09 14.61 -0.84
CA LEU A 32 18.85 14.11 -0.26
C LEU A 32 19.12 12.95 0.71
N ARG A 33 20.02 12.03 0.33
CA ARG A 33 20.44 10.92 1.19
C ARG A 33 21.08 11.43 2.49
N GLU A 34 21.97 12.42 2.41
CA GLU A 34 22.62 13.01 3.58
C GLU A 34 21.60 13.70 4.50
N GLN A 35 20.64 14.43 3.93
CA GLN A 35 19.56 15.08 4.69
C GLN A 35 18.65 14.06 5.38
N ILE A 36 18.31 12.95 4.71
CA ILE A 36 17.54 11.85 5.30
C ILE A 36 18.36 11.21 6.43
N MET A 37 19.66 10.94 6.20
CA MET A 37 20.52 10.35 7.23
C MET A 37 20.71 11.27 8.44
N ALA A 38 20.77 12.59 8.25
CA ALA A 38 20.91 13.57 9.32
C ALA A 38 19.60 13.79 10.10
N SER A 39 18.43 13.55 9.48
CA SER A 39 17.12 13.68 10.13
C SER A 39 16.66 12.41 10.83
N LEU A 40 17.29 11.26 10.57
CA LEU A 40 17.03 10.02 11.29
C LEU A 40 17.56 10.14 12.73
N PRO A 41 16.72 9.92 13.76
CA PRO A 41 17.18 9.95 15.13
C PRO A 41 18.24 8.84 15.37
N PRO A 42 19.23 9.08 16.26
CA PRO A 42 20.48 8.31 16.35
C PRO A 42 20.36 6.83 16.76
N ASN A 43 19.15 6.25 16.80
CA ASN A 43 18.88 4.86 17.18
C ASN A 43 17.99 4.11 16.16
N GLN A 44 17.85 4.58 14.92
CA GLN A 44 17.09 3.86 13.90
C GLN A 44 17.96 2.90 13.10
N LEU A 45 17.48 1.66 12.95
CA LEU A 45 18.08 0.67 12.06
C LEU A 45 17.80 1.06 10.61
N ASN A 46 18.79 0.91 9.73
CA ASN A 46 18.57 1.01 8.29
C ASN A 46 17.50 -0.04 7.86
N PRO A 47 16.61 0.25 6.89
CA PRO A 47 15.64 -0.72 6.37
C PRO A 47 16.21 -2.12 6.07
N ILE A 48 17.43 -2.21 5.55
CA ILE A 48 18.11 -3.48 5.27
C ILE A 48 18.49 -4.21 6.57
N GLN A 49 19.00 -3.46 7.55
CA GLN A 49 19.33 -4.00 8.88
C GLN A 49 18.06 -4.46 9.60
N MET A 50 16.98 -3.68 9.51
CA MET A 50 15.68 -4.02 10.08
C MET A 50 15.14 -5.32 9.46
N GLN A 51 15.15 -5.47 8.14
CA GLN A 51 14.78 -6.73 7.50
C GLN A 51 15.67 -7.90 7.93
N SER A 52 16.97 -7.67 8.08
CA SER A 52 17.88 -8.71 8.57
C SER A 52 17.53 -9.14 9.99
N VAL A 53 17.22 -8.20 10.89
CA VAL A 53 16.78 -8.53 12.24
C VAL A 53 15.47 -9.32 12.21
N LEU A 54 14.47 -8.84 11.47
CA LEU A 54 13.16 -9.49 11.37
C LEU A 54 13.25 -10.93 10.82
N LYS A 55 14.11 -11.17 9.82
CA LYS A 55 14.33 -12.51 9.26
C LYS A 55 15.01 -13.49 10.22
N ASN A 56 15.79 -12.97 11.18
CA ASN A 56 16.54 -13.77 12.15
C ASN A 56 15.81 -13.92 13.49
N LEU A 57 14.63 -13.34 13.66
CA LEU A 57 13.83 -13.56 14.86
C LEU A 57 13.32 -15.01 14.89
N PRO A 58 13.38 -15.68 16.05
CA PRO A 58 12.81 -17.01 16.19
C PRO A 58 11.29 -16.96 15.93
N ARG A 59 10.80 -17.84 15.06
CA ARG A 59 9.37 -18.05 14.87
C ARG A 59 8.87 -18.96 15.99
N LEU A 60 7.85 -18.50 16.70
CA LEU A 60 7.17 -19.28 17.73
C LEU A 60 6.08 -20.13 17.08
N THR A 61 6.04 -21.41 17.41
CA THR A 61 4.94 -22.31 17.03
C THR A 61 3.98 -22.52 18.20
N GLU A 62 2.77 -23.03 17.92
CA GLU A 62 1.83 -23.42 18.99
C GLU A 62 2.47 -24.44 19.94
N GLN A 63 3.23 -25.40 19.41
CA GLN A 63 3.90 -26.43 20.21
C GLN A 63 4.94 -25.82 21.16
N ASP A 64 5.66 -24.80 20.72
CA ASP A 64 6.62 -24.08 21.56
C ASP A 64 5.92 -23.41 22.75
N LEU A 65 4.78 -22.74 22.52
CA LEU A 65 3.99 -22.12 23.58
C LEU A 65 3.49 -23.13 24.61
N VAL A 66 3.04 -24.30 24.15
CA VAL A 66 2.63 -25.40 25.04
C VAL A 66 3.81 -25.91 25.85
N SER A 67 4.97 -26.11 25.20
CA SER A 67 6.18 -26.61 25.88
C SER A 67 6.71 -25.64 26.95
N LEU A 68 6.54 -24.33 26.73
CA LEU A 68 6.96 -23.28 27.65
C LEU A 68 5.89 -22.95 28.72
N GLY A 69 4.70 -23.53 28.64
CA GLY A 69 3.59 -23.28 29.57
C GLY A 69 2.88 -21.94 29.36
N TYR A 70 3.08 -21.27 28.22
CA TYR A 70 2.47 -19.97 27.90
C TYR A 70 1.21 -20.09 27.02
N LYS A 71 0.63 -21.29 26.89
CA LYS A 71 -0.56 -21.54 26.06
C LYS A 71 -1.70 -20.55 26.32
N ASP A 72 -2.03 -20.33 27.58
CA ASP A 72 -3.13 -19.46 28.01
C ASP A 72 -2.65 -18.05 28.44
N SER A 73 -1.39 -17.72 28.16
CA SER A 73 -0.82 -16.42 28.52
C SER A 73 -1.12 -15.34 27.49
N LEU A 74 -1.08 -14.09 27.96
CA LEU A 74 -1.27 -12.91 27.13
C LEU A 74 0.07 -12.29 26.76
N CYS A 75 0.18 -11.77 25.54
CA CYS A 75 1.30 -10.93 25.16
C CYS A 75 1.32 -9.66 26.03
N PRO A 76 2.42 -9.32 26.73
CA PRO A 76 2.46 -8.16 27.61
C PRO A 76 2.42 -6.81 26.87
N ILE A 77 2.62 -6.82 25.54
CA ILE A 77 2.65 -5.60 24.71
C ILE A 77 1.25 -5.23 24.26
N CYS A 78 0.49 -6.19 23.72
CA CYS A 78 -0.84 -5.95 23.15
C CYS A 78 -1.99 -6.54 23.96
N LEU A 79 -1.70 -7.30 25.03
CA LEU A 79 -2.67 -8.00 25.87
C LEU A 79 -3.55 -9.02 25.14
N THR A 80 -3.14 -9.43 23.93
CA THR A 80 -3.79 -10.46 23.13
C THR A 80 -3.24 -11.85 23.53
N PRO A 81 -4.08 -12.90 23.61
CA PRO A 81 -3.61 -14.27 23.82
C PRO A 81 -2.59 -14.68 22.76
N TYR A 82 -1.51 -15.36 23.16
CA TYR A 82 -0.46 -15.76 22.21
C TYR A 82 -1.02 -16.65 21.07
N LEU A 83 -1.97 -17.53 21.36
CA LEU A 83 -2.62 -18.36 20.35
C LEU A 83 -3.43 -17.54 19.34
N ALA A 84 -4.05 -16.43 19.76
CA ALA A 84 -4.80 -15.58 18.85
C ALA A 84 -3.84 -14.84 17.88
N ILE A 85 -2.67 -14.41 18.38
CA ILE A 85 -1.63 -13.79 17.54
C ILE A 85 -1.10 -14.78 16.50
N LEU A 86 -0.83 -16.03 16.90
CA LEU A 86 -0.38 -17.07 15.96
C LEU A 86 -1.46 -17.39 14.91
N ALA A 87 -2.72 -17.52 15.33
CA ALA A 87 -3.83 -17.78 14.41
C ALA A 87 -4.01 -16.64 13.39
N GLU A 88 -3.81 -15.38 13.80
CA GLU A 88 -3.83 -14.22 12.90
C GLU A 88 -2.68 -14.27 11.88
N GLU A 89 -1.46 -14.62 12.30
CA GLU A 89 -0.33 -14.79 11.38
C GLU A 89 -0.58 -15.91 10.36
N GLU A 90 -1.06 -17.07 10.81
CA GLU A 90 -1.36 -18.21 9.94
C GLU A 90 -2.48 -17.88 8.95
N ALA A 91 -3.53 -17.18 9.42
CA ALA A 91 -4.61 -16.71 8.55
C ALA A 91 -4.11 -15.68 7.54
N ALA A 92 -3.26 -14.74 7.96
CA ALA A 92 -2.66 -13.75 7.07
C ALA A 92 -1.82 -14.45 5.98
N ILE A 93 -0.98 -15.43 6.35
CA ILE A 93 -0.19 -16.21 5.39
C ILE A 93 -1.09 -17.00 4.43
N ALA A 94 -2.18 -17.60 4.93
CA ALA A 94 -3.12 -18.35 4.11
C ALA A 94 -3.89 -17.45 3.13
N MET A 95 -4.23 -16.22 3.54
CA MET A 95 -4.94 -15.25 2.71
C MET A 95 -4.03 -14.50 1.71
N ASP A 96 -2.75 -14.35 2.03
CA ASP A 96 -1.75 -13.69 1.16
C ASP A 96 -1.19 -14.64 0.07
N SER A 97 -1.71 -15.87 -0.01
CA SER A 97 -1.51 -16.73 -1.18
C SER A 97 -2.40 -16.23 -2.31
N PRO A 98 -1.85 -15.66 -3.41
CA PRO A 98 -2.68 -15.20 -4.50
C PRO A 98 -3.39 -16.42 -5.09
N ALA A 99 -4.70 -16.52 -4.82
CA ALA A 99 -5.59 -17.44 -5.49
C ALA A 99 -5.42 -17.24 -7.00
N HIS A 100 -4.64 -18.12 -7.63
CA HIS A 100 -4.51 -18.12 -9.07
C HIS A 100 -5.92 -18.29 -9.65
N PRO A 101 -6.38 -17.40 -10.55
CA PRO A 101 -7.67 -17.58 -11.21
C PRO A 101 -7.66 -18.89 -11.98
N ILE A 102 -8.69 -19.71 -11.80
CA ILE A 102 -8.91 -21.00 -12.49
C ILE A 102 -9.39 -20.76 -13.95
N GLU A 103 -9.01 -19.66 -14.59
CA GLU A 103 -9.50 -19.28 -15.92
C GLU A 103 -8.73 -19.91 -17.09
N GLU A 104 -8.02 -21.02 -16.87
CA GLU A 104 -7.40 -21.80 -17.97
C GLU A 104 -7.96 -23.23 -18.09
N LEU A 105 -9.24 -23.39 -17.74
CA LEU A 105 -10.04 -24.54 -18.13
C LEU A 105 -11.20 -24.06 -19.01
N GLU A 106 -11.02 -24.27 -20.32
CA GLU A 106 -12.10 -24.45 -21.30
C GLU A 106 -12.89 -23.19 -21.70
N SER A 107 -12.37 -22.41 -22.67
CA SER A 107 -13.27 -21.87 -23.71
C SER A 107 -12.56 -21.58 -25.03
N SER A 108 -13.04 -22.31 -26.05
CA SER A 108 -13.24 -21.86 -27.43
C SER A 108 -12.04 -21.90 -28.38
N ASP A 109 -11.83 -23.11 -28.90
CA ASP A 109 -11.81 -23.37 -30.33
C ASP A 109 -12.42 -22.23 -31.19
N HIS A 110 -11.56 -21.48 -31.87
CA HIS A 110 -11.86 -20.95 -33.20
C HIS A 110 -10.62 -21.03 -34.07
N HIS A 111 -10.62 -22.01 -34.97
CA HIS A 111 -9.80 -22.02 -36.17
C HIS A 111 -9.98 -20.71 -36.96
N ASN A 112 -8.88 -20.03 -37.31
CA ASN A 112 -8.79 -19.34 -38.59
C ASN A 112 -7.36 -19.32 -39.11
N MET A 113 -7.17 -19.96 -40.28
CA MET A 113 -5.97 -19.85 -41.10
C MET A 113 -6.01 -18.53 -41.86
N ASN A 114 -5.01 -17.66 -41.70
CA ASN A 114 -4.39 -17.01 -42.87
C ASN A 114 -3.13 -16.21 -42.56
N GLN A 115 -2.17 -16.39 -43.47
CA GLN A 115 -1.19 -15.42 -43.97
C GLN A 115 0.01 -15.02 -43.11
N GLN A 116 1.08 -15.80 -43.33
CA GLN A 116 2.35 -15.33 -43.86
C GLN A 116 2.40 -13.82 -44.19
N HIS A 117 3.15 -13.05 -43.42
CA HIS A 117 3.81 -11.84 -43.92
C HIS A 117 5.15 -11.69 -43.21
N ASP A 118 6.20 -11.96 -43.98
CA ASP A 118 7.59 -11.65 -43.64
C ASP A 118 7.74 -10.14 -43.39
N GLY A 119 8.00 -9.76 -42.14
CA GLY A 119 8.25 -8.38 -41.75
C GLY A 119 9.25 -8.35 -40.60
N GLY A 120 10.49 -7.97 -40.90
CA GLY A 120 11.59 -7.93 -39.94
C GLY A 120 11.37 -6.98 -38.75
N PRO A 121 12.23 -7.05 -37.71
CA PRO A 121 12.02 -6.44 -36.40
C PRO A 121 11.96 -4.89 -36.39
N LEU A 122 12.36 -4.23 -37.48
CA LEU A 122 12.32 -2.77 -37.60
C LEU A 122 10.91 -2.21 -37.78
N ASN A 123 9.97 -3.02 -38.29
CA ASN A 123 8.61 -2.55 -38.60
C ASN A 123 7.66 -2.62 -37.39
N ALA A 124 8.04 -3.37 -36.34
CA ALA A 124 7.24 -3.52 -35.12
C ALA A 124 7.26 -2.26 -34.24
N ILE A 125 8.41 -1.58 -34.20
CA ILE A 125 8.57 -0.35 -33.43
C ILE A 125 7.81 0.81 -34.10
N GLU A 126 7.92 0.95 -35.42
CA GLU A 126 7.16 1.99 -36.15
C GLU A 126 5.65 1.80 -36.01
N ARG A 127 5.18 0.55 -35.93
CA ARG A 127 3.77 0.23 -35.70
C ARG A 127 3.31 0.57 -34.28
N GLN A 128 4.12 0.28 -33.26
CA GLN A 128 3.84 0.71 -31.89
C GLN A 128 3.81 2.24 -31.74
N ILE A 129 4.70 2.96 -32.42
CA ILE A 129 4.72 4.42 -32.40
C ILE A 129 3.47 5.00 -33.08
N ALA A 130 3.04 4.43 -34.21
CA ALA A 130 1.83 4.86 -34.90
C ALA A 130 0.55 4.59 -34.07
N GLU A 131 0.46 3.42 -33.42
CA GLU A 131 -0.67 3.09 -32.53
C GLU A 131 -0.74 4.01 -31.31
N HIS A 132 0.41 4.36 -30.73
CA HIS A 132 0.46 5.27 -29.60
C HIS A 132 0.09 6.71 -29.99
N MET A 133 0.45 7.16 -31.20
CA MET A 133 0.05 8.49 -31.69
C MET A 133 -1.45 8.60 -32.01
N ASP A 134 -2.11 7.54 -32.49
CA ASP A 134 -3.58 7.56 -32.74
C ASP A 134 -4.40 7.55 -31.44
N LEU A 135 -3.85 6.99 -30.36
CA LEU A 135 -4.48 7.02 -29.04
C LEU A 135 -4.47 8.43 -28.43
N TRP A 136 -3.42 9.22 -28.68
CA TRP A 136 -3.29 10.57 -28.17
C TRP A 136 -4.10 11.61 -28.95
N SER A 137 -4.38 11.36 -30.24
CA SER A 137 -5.22 12.24 -31.07
C SER A 137 -6.72 12.14 -30.74
N ARG A 138 -7.14 11.09 -30.03
CA ARG A 138 -8.54 10.86 -29.62
C ARG A 138 -8.89 11.42 -28.24
N ILE A 139 -7.94 12.03 -27.53
CA ILE A 139 -8.22 12.68 -26.25
C ILE A 139 -8.93 14.01 -26.55
N PRO A 140 -10.22 14.17 -26.22
CA PRO A 140 -10.89 15.46 -26.39
C PRO A 140 -10.24 16.48 -25.44
N HIS A 141 -9.79 17.61 -25.99
CA HIS A 141 -9.40 18.75 -25.19
C HIS A 141 -10.63 19.23 -24.42
N ALA A 142 -10.64 18.97 -23.11
CA ALA A 142 -11.63 19.51 -22.20
C ALA A 142 -11.51 21.03 -22.22
N THR A 143 -12.40 21.69 -22.95
CA THR A 143 -12.64 23.12 -22.79
C THR A 143 -13.23 23.31 -21.40
N ASN A 144 -12.52 24.06 -20.56
CA ASN A 144 -13.01 24.55 -19.29
C ASN A 144 -14.27 25.37 -19.54
N ASP A 145 -15.44 24.77 -19.37
CA ASP A 145 -16.70 25.48 -19.28
C ASP A 145 -17.39 25.11 -17.98
N GLU A 146 -17.82 26.16 -17.29
CA GLU A 146 -18.33 26.16 -15.94
C GLU A 146 -19.63 25.35 -15.81
N SER A 147 -19.88 24.90 -14.57
CA SER A 147 -21.21 24.67 -13.98
C SER A 147 -22.00 23.40 -14.38
N VAL A 148 -21.77 22.28 -13.67
CA VAL A 148 -22.81 21.25 -13.42
C VAL A 148 -22.60 20.63 -12.02
N PRO A 149 -23.67 20.41 -11.22
CA PRO A 149 -23.58 20.25 -9.77
C PRO A 149 -23.25 18.83 -9.30
N ILE A 150 -22.64 18.75 -8.12
CA ILE A 150 -22.32 17.51 -7.40
C ILE A 150 -23.64 16.86 -6.92
N PRO A 151 -23.93 15.60 -7.29
CA PRO A 151 -25.03 14.87 -6.68
C PRO A 151 -24.65 14.42 -5.25
N MET A 152 -25.28 15.05 -4.26
CA MET A 152 -25.36 14.57 -2.88
C MET A 152 -26.38 13.43 -2.77
N SER A 153 -25.91 12.19 -2.71
CA SER A 153 -26.60 10.99 -2.19
C SER A 153 -25.64 9.81 -2.40
N VAL A 154 -25.17 9.05 -1.41
CA VAL A 154 -25.96 8.25 -0.46
C VAL A 154 -25.18 8.08 0.85
N LEU A 155 -25.73 8.64 1.93
CA LEU A 155 -25.55 8.16 3.30
C LEU A 155 -26.57 7.05 3.53
N ALA A 156 -26.12 5.86 3.92
CA ALA A 156 -26.74 4.97 4.90
C ALA A 156 -26.20 3.55 4.69
N ASN A 157 -25.48 3.03 5.67
CA ASN A 157 -25.85 1.74 6.26
C ASN A 157 -25.39 1.72 7.71
N THR A 158 -26.36 1.42 8.55
CA THR A 158 -26.42 1.61 10.00
C THR A 158 -25.67 0.52 10.75
N THR A 159 -24.71 0.93 11.56
CA THR A 159 -24.25 0.17 12.72
C THR A 159 -25.30 0.30 13.83
N THR A 160 -25.86 -0.82 14.27
CA THR A 160 -26.58 -0.91 15.56
C THR A 160 -26.30 -2.29 16.17
N HIS A 161 -25.44 -2.32 17.20
CA HIS A 161 -25.37 -3.44 18.13
C HIS A 161 -25.12 -2.86 19.54
N ALA A 162 -26.18 -2.84 20.34
CA ALA A 162 -26.20 -2.61 21.79
C ALA A 162 -27.45 -3.41 22.25
N GLY A 163 -27.42 -4.38 23.15
CA GLY A 163 -26.94 -4.42 24.54
C GLY A 163 -27.92 -5.38 25.25
N ALA A 164 -27.44 -6.43 25.92
CA ALA A 164 -27.36 -6.54 27.38
C ALA A 164 -28.69 -6.85 28.12
N THR A 165 -28.82 -8.11 28.55
CA THR A 165 -29.47 -8.58 29.80
C THR A 165 -28.75 -9.90 30.13
N ASP A 166 -27.76 -9.95 31.03
CA ASP A 166 -27.87 -10.02 32.49
C ASP A 166 -28.85 -11.10 32.95
N ASP A 167 -28.32 -12.29 33.32
CA ASP A 167 -28.96 -13.11 34.34
C ASP A 167 -27.96 -14.07 35.02
N ARG A 168 -27.98 -13.95 36.35
CA ARG A 168 -27.21 -14.66 37.37
C ARG A 168 -27.39 -16.18 37.28
N ASN A 169 -26.31 -16.94 37.49
CA ASN A 169 -26.46 -18.27 38.08
C ASN A 169 -25.34 -18.62 39.08
N GLU A 170 -25.79 -18.73 40.31
CA GLU A 170 -25.33 -19.39 41.54
C GLU A 170 -23.96 -20.11 41.58
N ILE A 171 -23.09 -19.59 42.46
CA ILE A 171 -22.05 -20.38 43.14
C ILE A 171 -22.50 -20.53 44.60
N SER A 172 -22.92 -21.74 44.97
CA SER A 172 -23.11 -22.15 46.37
C SER A 172 -22.59 -23.58 46.56
N GLY A 173 -21.79 -23.76 47.61
CA GLY A 173 -21.24 -25.05 48.05
C GLY A 173 -19.80 -25.28 47.57
N MET A 174 -18.84 -25.71 48.38
CA MET A 174 -18.91 -26.38 49.68
C MET A 174 -17.59 -26.12 50.43
N TYR A 175 -17.69 -25.60 51.65
CA TYR A 175 -16.71 -25.87 52.70
C TYR A 175 -17.48 -26.49 53.87
N SER A 176 -17.21 -27.75 54.14
CA SER A 176 -17.49 -28.45 55.40
C SER A 176 -16.46 -29.56 55.54
#